data_AF-A0A9Q8RNL2-F1
#
_entry.id   AF-A0A9Q8RNL2-F1
#
_cell.length_a   1.000
_cell.length_b   1.000
_cell.length_c   1.000
_cell.angle_alpha   90.00
_cell.angle_beta   90.00
_cell.angle_gamma   90.00
#
_symmetry.space_group_name_H-M   'P 1'
#
loop_
_entity.id
_entity.type
_entity.pdbx_description
1 polymer ?
#
loop_
_entity_poly.entity_id
_entity_poly.type
_entity_poly.pdbx_seq_one_letter_code
_entity_poly.pdbx_strand_id
1 'polypeptide(L)'
;MAKNNSDKTPQQQYSQLINHFETLRENALLKLASREEGDFAPGSLNWWGGKVKAIISHASKIEDNFMRGRYALKTFSDDDSTQAIGNSIKKAARENLEEIIKISASMYYQFCIDLDEIRDKGRE
;
A
#
# COMPACT_ATOMS: atom_id res chain seq x y z
N MET A 1 23.17 31.25 -3.29
CA MET A 1 22.42 30.15 -2.66
C MET A 1 20.97 30.27 -3.11
N ALA A 2 20.47 29.35 -3.94
CA ALA A 2 19.11 29.41 -4.46
C ALA A 2 18.11 28.95 -3.38
N LYS A 3 17.13 29.80 -3.05
CA LYS A 3 16.01 29.50 -2.16
C LYS A 3 14.96 28.70 -2.94
N ASN A 4 14.74 27.44 -2.56
CA ASN A 4 13.58 26.66 -2.99
C ASN A 4 12.34 27.08 -2.19
N ASN A 5 11.67 28.16 -2.62
CA ASN A 5 10.31 28.45 -2.18
C ASN A 5 9.33 27.67 -3.06
N SER A 6 8.76 26.60 -2.52
CA SER A 6 7.65 25.86 -3.14
C SER A 6 6.32 26.55 -2.78
N ASP A 7 6.07 27.74 -3.32
CA ASP A 7 4.78 28.46 -3.18
C ASP A 7 3.74 27.89 -4.15
N LYS A 8 3.46 26.58 -4.06
CA LYS A 8 2.39 25.95 -4.86
C LYS A 8 1.08 26.04 -4.11
N THR A 9 0.03 26.53 -4.77
CA THR A 9 -1.30 26.58 -4.18
C THR A 9 -1.81 25.16 -3.87
N PRO A 10 -2.73 24.98 -2.91
CA PRO A 10 -3.27 23.65 -2.57
C PRO A 10 -3.82 22.89 -3.78
N GLN A 11 -4.43 23.60 -4.74
CA GLN A 11 -4.89 23.00 -6.00
C GLN A 11 -3.74 22.53 -6.89
N GLN A 12 -2.65 23.29 -7.00
CA GLN A 12 -1.45 22.86 -7.75
C GLN A 12 -0.77 21.66 -7.10
N GLN A 13 -0.75 21.59 -5.77
CA GLN A 13 -0.25 20.43 -5.03
C GLN A 13 -1.14 19.20 -5.26
N TYR A 14 -2.46 19.38 -5.25
CA TYR A 14 -3.42 18.31 -5.51
C TYR A 14 -3.33 17.78 -6.94
N SER A 15 -3.25 18.66 -7.95
CA SER A 15 -3.06 18.25 -9.35
C SER A 15 -1.74 17.52 -9.58
N GLN A 16 -0.66 17.93 -8.90
CA GLN A 16 0.61 17.20 -8.95
C GLN A 16 0.51 15.81 -8.32
N LEU A 17 -0.23 15.69 -7.23
CA LEU A 17 -0.52 14.41 -6.59
C LEU A 17 -1.30 13.47 -7.51
N ILE A 18 -2.32 13.99 -8.20
CA ILE A 18 -3.09 13.23 -9.20
C ILE A 18 -2.18 12.77 -10.34
N ASN A 19 -1.43 13.69 -10.96
CA ASN A 19 -0.57 13.35 -12.09
C ASN A 19 0.53 12.35 -11.70
N HIS A 20 1.08 12.51 -10.50
CA HIS A 20 2.04 11.55 -9.95
C HIS A 20 1.39 10.17 -9.73
N PHE A 21 0.16 10.14 -9.22
CA PHE A 21 -0.59 8.90 -9.05
C PHE A 21 -0.89 8.23 -10.39
N GLU A 22 -1.30 8.97 -11.41
CA GLU A 22 -1.53 8.44 -12.77
C GLU A 22 -0.25 7.88 -13.39
N THR A 23 0.87 8.57 -13.20
CA THR A 23 2.19 8.10 -13.66
C THR A 23 2.62 6.82 -12.96
N LEU A 24 2.39 6.73 -11.64
CA LEU A 24 2.66 5.51 -10.87
C LEU A 24 1.74 4.37 -11.30
N ARG A 25 0.47 4.67 -11.61
CA ARG A 25 -0.50 3.70 -12.16
C ARG A 25 -0.02 3.16 -13.51
N GLU A 26 0.32 4.02 -14.46
CA GLU A 26 0.82 3.60 -15.77
C GLU A 26 2.09 2.77 -15.67
N ASN A 27 3.06 3.20 -14.84
CA ASN A 27 4.29 2.44 -14.63
C ASN A 27 4.04 1.08 -13.96
N ALA A 28 3.07 0.99 -13.05
CA ALA A 28 2.67 -0.27 -12.45
C ALA A 28 2.01 -1.19 -13.48
N LEU A 29 1.10 -0.66 -14.31
CA LEU A 29 0.46 -1.39 -15.39
C LEU A 29 1.46 -1.92 -16.41
N LEU A 30 2.44 -1.11 -16.83
CA LEU A 30 3.51 -1.53 -17.74
C LEU A 30 4.40 -2.63 -17.12
N LYS A 31 4.69 -2.55 -15.82
CA LYS A 31 5.44 -3.60 -15.11
C LYS A 31 4.66 -4.89 -14.90
N LEU A 32 3.32 -4.80 -14.85
CA LEU A 32 2.45 -5.96 -14.71
C LEU A 32 2.22 -6.63 -16.08
N ALA A 33 1.96 -5.84 -17.13
CA ALA A 33 1.82 -6.30 -18.51
C ALA A 33 3.11 -6.86 -19.13
N SER A 34 4.27 -6.54 -18.55
CA SER A 34 5.57 -7.11 -18.97
C SER A 34 5.91 -8.44 -18.29
N ARG A 35 5.03 -8.99 -17.46
CA ARG A 35 5.18 -10.37 -16.97
C ARG A 35 4.59 -11.31 -18.01
N GLU A 36 5.49 -12.03 -18.66
CA GLU A 36 5.27 -12.94 -19.78
C GLU A 36 3.98 -13.76 -19.70
N GLU A 37 3.28 -13.75 -20.83
CA GLU A 37 2.19 -14.63 -21.23
C GLU A 37 2.49 -16.09 -20.87
N GLY A 38 1.56 -16.72 -20.16
CA GLY A 38 1.56 -18.16 -19.93
C GLY A 38 0.37 -18.56 -19.09
N ASP A 39 -0.25 -19.70 -19.43
CA ASP A 39 -1.38 -20.28 -18.71
C ASP A 39 -1.19 -20.27 -17.19
N PHE A 40 -2.32 -20.32 -16.46
CA PHE A 40 -2.37 -20.33 -14.99
C PHE A 40 -1.35 -21.31 -14.37
N ALA A 41 -0.18 -20.78 -14.04
CA ALA A 41 0.92 -21.57 -13.50
C ALA A 41 0.76 -21.69 -11.98
N PRO A 42 1.16 -22.80 -11.32
CA PRO A 42 1.18 -22.90 -9.86
C PRO A 42 1.90 -21.72 -9.15
N GLY A 43 2.80 -21.03 -9.85
CA GLY A 43 3.45 -19.80 -9.40
C GLY A 43 2.50 -18.62 -9.16
N SER A 44 1.38 -18.50 -9.87
CA SER A 44 0.40 -17.43 -9.67
C SER A 44 -0.38 -17.62 -8.36
N LEU A 45 -0.76 -18.86 -8.01
CA LEU A 45 -1.31 -19.18 -6.67
C LEU A 45 -0.33 -18.84 -5.55
N ASN A 46 0.97 -19.14 -5.74
CA ASN A 46 2.01 -18.77 -4.78
C ASN A 46 2.17 -17.25 -4.66
N TRP A 47 2.03 -16.50 -5.76
CA TRP A 47 2.06 -15.04 -5.75
C TRP A 47 0.86 -14.48 -4.97
N TRP A 48 -0.37 -14.89 -5.31
CA TRP A 48 -1.60 -14.47 -4.64
C TRP A 48 -1.56 -14.81 -3.15
N GLY A 49 -1.19 -16.06 -2.81
CA GLY A 49 -1.02 -16.50 -1.42
C GLY A 49 0.04 -15.70 -0.66
N GLY A 50 1.16 -15.37 -1.32
CA GLY A 50 2.20 -14.51 -0.75
C GLY A 50 1.71 -13.09 -0.45
N LYS A 51 0.90 -12.49 -1.33
CA LYS A 51 0.31 -11.17 -1.12
C LYS A 51 -0.71 -11.16 0.02
N VAL A 52 -1.58 -12.16 0.08
CA VAL A 52 -2.53 -12.33 1.20
C VAL A 52 -1.79 -12.49 2.52
N LYS A 53 -0.74 -13.33 2.57
CA LYS A 53 0.08 -13.51 3.77
C LYS A 53 0.76 -12.21 4.21
N ALA A 54 1.22 -11.39 3.26
CA ALA A 54 1.81 -10.09 3.56
C ALA A 54 0.76 -9.12 4.16
N ILE A 55 -0.45 -9.05 3.60
CA ILE A 55 -1.56 -8.26 4.17
C ILE A 55 -1.84 -8.68 5.61
N ILE A 56 -1.98 -9.99 5.86
CA ILE A 56 -2.22 -10.53 7.20
C ILE A 56 -1.09 -10.11 8.14
N SER A 57 0.17 -10.23 7.72
CA SER A 57 1.31 -9.84 8.55
C SER A 57 1.29 -8.36 8.93
N HIS A 58 0.98 -7.47 7.99
CA HIS A 58 0.85 -6.03 8.28
C HIS A 58 -0.33 -5.73 9.19
N ALA A 59 -1.48 -6.38 8.98
CA ALA A 59 -2.66 -6.22 9.83
C ALA A 59 -2.40 -6.69 11.28
N SER A 60 -1.76 -7.85 11.45
CA SER A 60 -1.38 -8.35 12.78
C SER A 60 -0.38 -7.42 13.48
N LYS A 61 0.58 -6.82 12.77
CA LYS A 61 1.49 -5.82 13.36
C LYS A 61 0.77 -4.59 13.88
N ILE A 62 -0.29 -4.14 13.18
CA ILE A 62 -1.13 -3.03 13.65
C ILE A 62 -1.77 -3.44 14.98
N GLU A 63 -2.47 -4.58 15.01
CA GLU A 63 -3.15 -5.09 16.20
C GLU A 63 -2.18 -5.24 17.40
N ASP A 64 -1.03 -5.87 17.20
CA ASP A 64 0.00 -6.07 18.21
C ASP A 64 0.49 -4.74 18.81
N ASN A 65 0.75 -3.74 17.97
CA ASN A 65 1.20 -2.42 18.42
C ASN A 65 0.11 -1.70 19.22
N PHE A 66 -1.16 -1.82 18.83
CA PHE A 66 -2.27 -1.29 19.62
C PHE A 66 -2.41 -2.00 20.97
N MET A 67 -2.26 -3.33 21.01
CA MET A 67 -2.32 -4.11 22.25
C MET A 67 -1.19 -3.75 23.21
N ARG A 68 0.06 -3.72 22.73
CA ARG A 68 1.24 -3.32 23.52
C ARG A 68 1.13 -1.87 23.98
N GLY A 69 0.66 -1.00 23.10
CA GLY A 69 0.38 0.40 23.39
C GLY A 69 -0.60 0.57 24.55
N ARG A 70 -1.74 -0.13 24.51
CA ARG A 70 -2.71 -0.12 25.62
C ARG A 70 -2.11 -0.58 26.94
N TYR A 71 -1.19 -1.55 26.92
CA TYR A 71 -0.50 -1.98 28.14
C TYR A 71 0.49 -0.93 28.65
N ALA A 72 1.29 -0.34 27.77
CA ALA A 72 2.23 0.72 28.12
C ALA A 72 1.51 1.95 28.70
N LEU A 73 0.39 2.37 28.11
CA LEU A 73 -0.44 3.48 28.59
C LEU A 73 -1.11 3.23 29.95
N LYS A 74 -1.17 1.97 30.43
CA LYS A 74 -1.59 1.67 31.81
C LYS A 74 -0.45 1.85 32.81
N THR A 75 0.79 1.90 32.34
CA THR A 75 2.00 1.93 33.16
C THR A 75 2.55 3.35 33.31
N PHE A 76 2.45 4.16 32.26
CA PHE A 76 2.85 5.57 32.27
C PHE A 76 1.61 6.46 32.45
N SER A 77 1.71 7.46 33.32
CA SER A 77 0.62 8.39 33.62
C SER A 77 0.95 9.86 33.32
N ASP A 78 2.19 10.15 32.89
CA ASP A 78 2.56 11.48 32.43
C ASP A 78 2.09 11.69 30.98
N ASP A 79 1.67 12.92 30.69
CA ASP A 79 1.09 13.30 29.40
C ASP A 79 2.12 13.17 28.28
N ASP A 80 3.38 13.54 28.53
CA ASP A 80 4.46 13.46 27.53
C ASP A 80 4.71 12.02 27.06
N SER A 81 4.84 11.06 27.99
CA SER A 81 5.00 9.64 27.65
C SER A 81 3.75 9.08 26.97
N THR A 82 2.56 9.47 27.42
CA THR A 82 1.29 9.07 26.81
C THR A 82 1.20 9.52 25.34
N GLN A 83 1.53 10.79 25.07
CA GLN A 83 1.56 11.36 23.73
C GLN A 83 2.63 10.68 22.87
N ALA A 84 3.84 10.46 23.39
CA ALA A 84 4.93 9.82 22.67
C ALA A 84 4.56 8.38 22.25
N ILE A 85 4.02 7.58 23.17
CA ILE A 85 3.55 6.22 22.91
C ILE A 85 2.44 6.24 21.86
N GLY A 86 1.43 7.11 22.03
CA GLY A 86 0.30 7.25 21.11
C GLY A 86 0.75 7.63 19.69
N ASN A 87 1.67 8.57 19.55
CA ASN A 87 2.20 9.01 18.26
C ASN A 87 3.02 7.92 17.57
N SER A 88 3.82 7.16 18.33
CA SER A 88 4.57 6.02 17.79
C SER A 88 3.64 4.94 17.22
N ILE A 89 2.58 4.58 17.94
CA ILE A 89 1.60 3.58 17.50
C ILE A 89 0.89 4.06 16.24
N LYS A 90 0.42 5.32 16.21
CA LYS A 90 -0.25 5.91 15.05
C LYS A 90 0.65 5.90 13.81
N LYS A 91 1.92 6.28 13.96
CA LYS A 91 2.89 6.28 12.86
C LYS A 91 3.09 4.87 12.30
N ALA A 92 3.35 3.89 13.16
CA ALA A 92 3.53 2.51 12.73
C ALA A 92 2.25 1.94 12.08
N ALA A 93 1.07 2.27 12.61
CA ALA A 93 -0.20 1.84 12.03
C ALA A 93 -0.39 2.40 10.62
N ARG A 94 -0.09 3.69 10.42
CA ARG A 94 -0.14 4.34 9.10
C ARG A 94 0.78 3.66 8.10
N GLU A 95 2.03 3.42 8.46
CA GLU A 95 3.01 2.77 7.57
C GLU A 95 2.54 1.37 7.14
N ASN A 96 2.00 0.57 8.08
CA ASN A 96 1.47 -0.76 7.75
C ASN A 96 0.20 -0.69 6.90
N LEU A 97 -0.68 0.29 7.13
CA LEU A 97 -1.87 0.50 6.28
C LEU A 97 -1.49 0.89 4.86
N GLU A 98 -0.50 1.77 4.70
CA GLU A 98 0.01 2.17 3.37
C GLU A 98 0.55 0.96 2.60
N GLU A 99 1.26 0.04 3.25
CA GLU A 99 1.71 -1.22 2.62
C GLU A 99 0.55 -2.16 2.24
N ILE A 100 -0.47 -2.30 3.10
CA ILE A 100 -1.68 -3.08 2.79
C ILE A 100 -2.38 -2.54 1.54
N ILE A 101 -2.51 -1.21 1.43
CA ILE A 101 -3.15 -0.56 0.28
C ILE A 101 -2.34 -0.83 -1.00
N LYS A 102 -1.00 -0.68 -0.95
CA LYS A 102 -0.12 -0.96 -2.11
C LYS A 102 -0.26 -2.41 -2.59
N ILE A 103 -0.28 -3.36 -1.65
CA ILE A 103 -0.43 -4.78 -1.98
C ILE A 103 -1.81 -5.05 -2.58
N SER A 104 -2.87 -4.54 -1.96
CA SER A 104 -4.26 -4.70 -2.42
C SER A 104 -4.47 -4.11 -3.82
N ALA A 105 -3.92 -2.92 -4.09
CA ALA A 105 -3.99 -2.30 -5.40
C ALA A 105 -3.27 -3.15 -6.47
N SER A 106 -2.08 -3.67 -6.15
CA SER A 106 -1.34 -4.55 -7.06
C SER A 106 -2.12 -5.82 -7.39
N MET A 107 -2.77 -6.42 -6.38
CA MET A 107 -3.66 -7.57 -6.55
C MET A 107 -4.84 -7.24 -7.46
N TYR A 108 -5.52 -6.13 -7.22
CA TYR A 108 -6.66 -5.70 -8.04
C TYR A 108 -6.27 -5.48 -9.52
N TYR A 109 -5.14 -4.81 -9.77
CA TYR A 109 -4.67 -4.60 -11.14
C TYR A 109 -4.33 -5.91 -11.85
N GLN A 110 -3.68 -6.86 -11.16
CA GLN A 110 -3.43 -8.17 -11.74
C GLN A 110 -4.73 -8.89 -12.11
N PHE A 111 -5.73 -8.84 -11.22
CA PHE A 111 -7.05 -9.42 -11.51
C PHE A 111 -7.71 -8.81 -12.77
N CYS A 112 -7.61 -7.49 -12.96
CA CYS A 112 -8.15 -6.85 -14.16
C CYS A 112 -7.42 -7.30 -15.44
N ILE A 113 -6.09 -7.42 -15.40
CA ILE A 113 -5.29 -7.91 -16.53
C ILE A 113 -5.70 -9.34 -16.87
N ASP A 114 -5.79 -10.22 -15.86
CA ASP A 114 -6.20 -11.62 -16.05
C ASP A 114 -7.59 -11.72 -16.70
N LEU A 115 -8.53 -10.81 -16.36
CA LEU A 115 -9.86 -10.74 -16.99
C LEU A 115 -9.82 -10.29 -18.46
N ASP A 116 -8.99 -9.29 -18.78
CA ASP A 116 -8.84 -8.80 -20.15
C ASP A 116 -8.22 -9.88 -21.06
N GLU A 117 -7.22 -10.61 -20.58
CA GLU A 117 -6.62 -11.74 -21.29
C GLU A 117 -7.64 -12.85 -21.60
N ILE A 118 -8.49 -13.20 -20.63
CA ILE A 118 -9.57 -14.19 -20.84
C ILE A 118 -10.57 -13.71 -21.89
N ARG A 119 -10.95 -12.43 -21.86
CA ARG A 119 -11.87 -11.86 -22.83
C ARG A 119 -11.30 -11.94 -24.24
N ASP A 120 -10.03 -11.60 -24.41
CA ASP A 120 -9.42 -11.49 -25.73
C ASP A 120 -9.10 -12.87 -26.33
N LYS A 121 -8.73 -13.87 -25.51
CA LYS A 121 -8.66 -15.29 -25.94
C LYS A 121 -10.01 -15.88 -26.37
N GLY A 122 -11.14 -15.35 -25.87
CA GLY A 122 -12.48 -15.79 -26.27
C GLY A 122 -13.01 -15.15 -27.55
N ARG A 123 -12.26 -14.23 -28.18
CA ARG A 123 -12.62 -13.56 -29.44
C ARG A 123 -11.93 -14.14 -30.68
N GLU A 124 -10.90 -14.95 -30.51
CA GLU A 124 -10.25 -15.73 -31.56
C GLU A 124 -10.97 -17.07 -31.81
#